data_AF-A0A950BK06-F1
#
_entry.id   AF-A0A950BK06-F1
#
_cell.length_a   1.000
_cell.length_b   1.000
_cell.length_c   1.000
_cell.angle_alpha   90.00
_cell.angle_beta   90.00
_cell.angle_gamma   90.00
#
_symmetry.space_group_name_H-M   'P 1'
#
loop_
_entity.id
_entity.type
_entity.pdbx_description
1 polymer ?
#
loop_
_entity_poly.entity_id
_entity_poly.type
_entity_poly.pdbx_seq_one_letter_code
_entity_poly.pdbx_strand_id
1 'polypeptide(L)'
;MIWFCCWMIALWNYEQGAAEATDWMKPPGWTGNFWGPAATRARLTGQLPPLPTNEAMTRCGCWGRSVLREGDIVFRLGDARALRGMFPLSRFIAKATGSPFSHTGIVAVEDGSPVVYDCSSAGVQRQPFEVWMLDCVGALGVKRLKPEHRRHIPGVISYCRAKFEQQVPFDYGFHLDDAALYCVELTENAFRSQGMALSQPVRIGDWEHLTSYPLTAFAIQYGTRLVLERPITLEQTVYLPGNEHQGVWGSPLLETVVGPEPKQDWEAAPSQDSRLSLRGDLELAVFAAGELRRSYAELPVRLVCDLVQVPQVRELLVDRGPSEPNRKNRPLTRERKGVMTE
;
A
#
# COMPACT_ATOMS: atom_id res chain seq x y z
N MET A 1 1.78 18.32 38.96
CA MET A 1 2.52 17.10 38.58
C MET A 1 1.78 16.26 37.54
N ILE A 2 0.51 15.88 37.75
CA ILE A 2 -0.28 15.11 36.77
C ILE A 2 -0.39 15.83 35.42
N TRP A 3 -0.62 17.15 35.41
CA TRP A 3 -0.71 17.94 34.17
C TRP A 3 0.61 17.98 33.37
N PHE A 4 1.76 17.98 34.05
CA PHE A 4 3.08 17.90 33.43
C PHE A 4 3.37 16.49 32.91
N CYS A 5 2.98 15.44 33.63
CA CYS A 5 3.07 14.06 33.15
C CYS A 5 2.14 13.82 31.95
N CYS A 6 0.92 14.38 31.93
CA CYS A 6 0.03 14.33 30.77
C CYS A 6 0.61 15.11 29.58
N TRP A 7 1.28 16.24 29.82
CA TRP A 7 2.00 16.98 28.78
C TRP A 7 3.22 16.22 28.27
N MET A 8 3.99 15.57 29.14
CA MET A 8 5.14 14.75 28.75
C MET A 8 4.70 13.47 28.03
N ILE A 9 3.57 12.86 28.42
CA ILE A 9 2.98 11.73 27.70
C ILE A 9 2.41 12.19 26.34
N ALA A 10 1.80 13.38 26.28
CA ALA A 10 1.34 13.97 25.02
C ALA A 10 2.51 14.31 24.10
N LEU A 11 3.61 14.88 24.63
CA LEU A 11 4.86 15.16 23.91
C LEU A 11 5.65 13.90 23.56
N TRP A 12 5.55 12.83 24.36
CA TRP A 12 6.17 11.54 24.05
C TRP A 12 5.39 10.81 22.95
N ASN A 13 4.05 10.86 22.98
CA ASN A 13 3.20 10.38 21.88
C ASN A 13 3.26 11.31 20.64
N TYR A 14 3.74 12.55 20.79
CA TYR A 14 3.91 13.53 19.71
C TYR A 14 5.04 13.18 18.72
N GLU A 15 6.05 12.42 19.16
CA GLU A 15 7.14 11.96 18.28
C GLU A 15 6.70 10.85 17.30
N GLN A 16 5.57 10.18 17.54
CA GLN A 16 5.08 9.09 16.68
C GLN A 16 4.30 9.57 15.44
N GLY A 17 4.13 10.89 15.25
CA GLY A 17 3.24 11.44 14.23
C GLY A 17 3.69 11.23 12.78
N ALA A 18 4.97 10.96 12.52
CA ALA A 18 5.46 10.65 11.18
C ALA A 18 5.87 9.17 11.04
N ALA A 19 5.46 8.33 11.99
CA ALA A 19 5.82 6.93 11.98
C ALA A 19 5.03 6.18 10.91
N GLU A 20 5.72 5.46 10.04
CA GLU A 20 5.09 4.47 9.15
C GLU A 20 4.46 3.38 10.01
N ALA A 21 3.40 2.71 9.54
CA ALA A 21 2.72 1.68 10.33
C ALA A 21 3.58 0.43 10.61
N THR A 22 4.79 0.37 10.05
CA THR A 22 5.80 -0.66 10.33
C THR A 22 6.96 -0.18 11.22
N ASP A 23 7.00 1.09 11.63
CA ASP A 23 8.12 1.63 12.41
C ASP A 23 8.24 1.02 13.81
N TRP A 24 7.13 0.52 14.38
CA TRP A 24 7.14 -0.23 15.64
C TRP A 24 7.96 -1.53 15.57
N MET A 25 8.21 -2.05 14.37
CA MET A 25 9.05 -3.24 14.16
C MET A 25 10.55 -2.93 14.25
N LYS A 26 10.94 -1.66 14.17
CA LYS A 26 12.35 -1.25 14.23
C LYS A 26 12.87 -1.44 15.66
N PRO A 27 13.92 -2.24 15.88
CA PRO A 27 14.43 -2.47 17.22
C PRO A 27 15.10 -1.22 17.78
N PRO A 28 15.07 -1.03 19.11
CA PRO A 28 15.80 0.05 19.77
C PRO A 28 17.29 -0.01 19.39
N GLY A 29 17.83 1.10 18.89
CA GLY A 29 19.24 1.22 18.51
C GLY A 29 19.55 0.96 17.04
N TRP A 30 18.60 0.52 16.20
CA TRP A 30 18.82 0.48 14.75
C TRP A 30 18.90 1.89 14.17
N THR A 31 19.93 2.17 13.38
CA THR A 31 20.10 3.45 12.68
C THR A 31 20.01 3.25 11.16
N GLY A 32 19.49 4.25 10.46
CA GLY A 32 19.22 4.18 9.03
C GLY A 32 17.91 3.47 8.66
N ASN A 33 17.80 3.11 7.38
CA ASN A 33 16.60 2.50 6.80
C ASN A 33 16.42 1.05 7.28
N PHE A 34 15.39 0.80 8.08
CA PHE A 34 15.07 -0.52 8.66
C PHE A 34 14.58 -1.54 7.61
N TRP A 35 14.15 -1.04 6.46
CA TRP A 35 13.74 -1.83 5.30
C TRP A 35 14.76 -1.75 4.16
N GLY A 36 15.97 -1.25 4.43
CA GLY A 36 17.07 -1.12 3.48
C GLY A 36 17.98 -2.37 3.39
N PRO A 37 19.05 -2.31 2.58
CA PRO A 37 19.93 -3.43 2.31
C PRO A 37 20.77 -3.81 3.54
N ALA A 38 21.20 -2.84 4.34
CA ALA A 38 21.91 -3.11 5.60
C ALA A 38 21.04 -3.91 6.57
N ALA A 39 19.77 -3.53 6.73
CA ALA A 39 18.83 -4.23 7.60
C ALA A 39 18.45 -5.61 7.04
N THR A 40 18.37 -5.73 5.72
CA THR A 40 18.13 -7.02 5.05
C THR A 40 19.30 -7.98 5.31
N ARG A 41 20.54 -7.53 5.09
CA ARG A 41 21.75 -8.31 5.40
C ARG A 41 21.86 -8.68 6.87
N ALA A 42 21.57 -7.73 7.77
CA ALA A 42 21.60 -7.98 9.22
C ALA A 42 20.57 -9.03 9.66
N ARG A 43 19.38 -9.09 9.05
CA ARG A 43 18.41 -10.17 9.30
C ARG A 43 18.93 -11.52 8.79
N LEU A 44 19.52 -11.54 7.59
CA LEU A 44 20.09 -12.76 6.99
C LEU A 44 21.26 -13.33 7.81
N THR A 45 22.09 -12.47 8.40
CA THR A 45 23.24 -12.88 9.24
C THR A 45 22.88 -13.10 10.71
N GLY A 46 21.59 -12.96 11.08
CA GLY A 46 21.11 -13.14 12.46
C GLY A 46 21.45 -11.99 13.43
N GLN A 47 21.95 -10.87 12.93
CA GLN A 47 22.19 -9.65 13.72
C GLN A 47 20.90 -8.90 14.07
N LEU A 48 19.88 -9.01 13.21
CA LEU A 48 18.52 -8.57 13.49
C LEU A 48 17.60 -9.77 13.71
N PRO A 49 16.63 -9.67 14.64
CA PRO A 49 15.66 -10.73 14.84
C PRO A 49 14.79 -10.91 13.57
N PRO A 50 14.20 -12.11 13.39
CA PRO A 50 13.18 -12.29 12.37
C PRO A 50 12.00 -11.35 12.62
N LEU A 51 11.28 -11.01 11.56
CA LEU A 51 10.14 -10.11 11.66
C LEU A 51 9.04 -10.76 12.52
N PRO A 52 8.41 -10.00 13.43
CA PRO A 52 7.26 -10.50 14.16
C PRO A 52 6.15 -10.85 13.15
N THR A 53 5.49 -11.97 13.37
CA THR A 53 4.38 -12.41 12.54
C THR A 53 3.18 -12.74 13.41
N ASN A 54 1.99 -12.64 12.82
CA ASN A 54 0.73 -13.06 13.42
C ASN A 54 -0.09 -13.84 12.37
N GLU A 55 -1.24 -14.37 12.76
CA GLU A 55 -2.08 -15.15 11.85
C GLU A 55 -2.53 -14.36 10.63
N ALA A 56 -2.86 -13.07 10.78
CA ALA A 56 -3.32 -12.24 9.68
C ALA A 56 -2.20 -12.00 8.65
N MET A 57 -0.99 -11.70 9.13
CA MET A 57 0.20 -11.60 8.28
C MET A 57 0.51 -12.93 7.60
N THR A 58 0.38 -14.06 8.31
CA THR A 58 0.59 -15.39 7.73
C THR A 58 -0.40 -15.69 6.61
N ARG A 59 -1.70 -15.40 6.82
CA ARG A 59 -2.73 -15.56 5.79
C ARG A 59 -2.47 -14.64 4.59
N CYS A 60 -2.10 -13.39 4.86
CA CYS A 60 -1.74 -12.41 3.83
C CYS A 60 -0.53 -12.90 3.00
N GLY A 61 0.50 -13.41 3.65
CA GLY A 61 1.68 -13.98 2.98
C GLY A 61 1.34 -15.23 2.17
N CYS A 62 0.46 -16.11 2.68
CA CYS A 62 -0.03 -17.27 1.92
C CYS A 62 -0.82 -16.87 0.68
N TRP A 63 -1.69 -15.86 0.79
CA TRP A 63 -2.38 -15.28 -0.37
C TRP A 63 -1.40 -14.65 -1.36
N GLY A 64 -0.43 -13.89 -0.85
CA GLY A 64 0.60 -13.27 -1.68
C GLY A 64 1.35 -14.32 -2.49
N ARG A 65 1.77 -15.42 -1.85
CA ARG A 65 2.46 -16.54 -2.52
C ARG A 65 1.60 -17.25 -3.58
N SER A 66 0.28 -17.28 -3.45
CA SER A 66 -0.60 -17.96 -4.41
C SER A 66 -1.00 -17.08 -5.60
N VAL A 67 -1.03 -15.75 -5.42
CA VAL A 67 -1.53 -14.81 -6.43
C VAL A 67 -0.43 -14.03 -7.13
N LEU A 68 0.53 -13.52 -6.37
CA LEU A 68 1.53 -12.57 -6.85
C LEU A 68 2.64 -13.27 -7.63
N ARG A 69 3.14 -12.58 -8.64
CA ARG A 69 4.24 -13.03 -9.50
C ARG A 69 5.28 -11.93 -9.62
N GLU A 70 6.48 -12.35 -10.00
CA GLU A 70 7.57 -11.41 -10.26
C GLU A 70 7.19 -10.41 -11.36
N GLY A 71 7.43 -9.13 -11.10
CA GLY A 71 7.09 -8.02 -11.98
C GLY A 71 5.65 -7.52 -11.86
N ASP A 72 4.83 -8.10 -10.98
CA ASP A 72 3.51 -7.52 -10.66
C ASP A 72 3.66 -6.15 -10.02
N ILE A 73 2.74 -5.24 -10.34
CA ILE A 73 2.61 -3.94 -9.71
C ILE A 73 1.46 -4.04 -8.72
N VAL A 74 1.76 -3.81 -7.44
CA VAL A 74 0.77 -3.76 -6.36
C VAL A 74 0.40 -2.32 -6.06
N PHE A 75 -0.88 -2.09 -5.77
CA PHE A 75 -1.46 -0.79 -5.48
C PHE A 75 -2.22 -0.89 -4.16
N ARG A 76 -2.08 0.13 -3.30
CA ARG A 76 -2.86 0.21 -2.07
C ARG A 76 -3.36 1.62 -1.81
N LEU A 77 -4.47 1.73 -1.09
CA LEU A 77 -4.73 2.91 -0.28
C LEU A 77 -3.91 2.79 1.02
N GLY A 78 -2.80 3.51 1.08
CA GLY A 78 -1.95 3.58 2.26
C GLY A 78 -2.52 4.44 3.38
N ASP A 79 -1.93 4.36 4.58
CA ASP A 79 -2.18 5.30 5.69
C ASP A 79 -1.04 6.29 5.91
N ALA A 80 -0.36 6.72 4.84
CA ALA A 80 0.69 7.72 4.97
C ALA A 80 0.10 9.05 5.48
N ARG A 81 0.68 9.57 6.56
CA ARG A 81 0.27 10.82 7.21
C ARG A 81 1.42 11.83 7.21
N ALA A 82 1.10 13.10 6.95
CA ALA A 82 2.04 14.22 7.03
C ALA A 82 1.71 15.13 8.22
N LEU A 83 2.54 16.15 8.44
CA LEU A 83 2.39 17.13 9.53
C LEU A 83 2.24 16.47 10.91
N ARG A 84 3.15 15.53 11.23
CA ARG A 84 3.14 14.78 12.50
C ARG A 84 1.79 14.06 12.74
N GLY A 85 1.23 13.47 11.69
CA GLY A 85 0.09 12.56 11.82
C GLY A 85 -1.25 13.25 11.66
N MET A 86 -1.24 14.57 11.54
CA MET A 86 -2.44 15.41 11.45
C MET A 86 -3.04 15.42 10.05
N PHE A 87 -2.23 15.22 9.01
CA PHE A 87 -2.69 15.30 7.63
C PHE A 87 -2.73 13.91 6.96
N PRO A 88 -3.90 13.37 6.60
CA PRO A 88 -4.01 12.05 5.96
C PRO A 88 -3.64 12.12 4.47
N LEU A 89 -2.34 12.26 4.18
CA LEU A 89 -1.78 12.49 2.85
C LEU A 89 -2.26 11.46 1.82
N SER A 90 -2.20 10.17 2.17
CA SER A 90 -2.65 9.10 1.25
C SER A 90 -4.11 9.26 0.81
N ARG A 91 -5.01 9.58 1.76
CA ARG A 91 -6.43 9.76 1.46
C ARG A 91 -6.68 11.03 0.65
N PHE A 92 -5.95 12.10 0.93
CA PHE A 92 -6.02 13.32 0.15
C PHE A 92 -5.61 13.05 -1.31
N ILE A 93 -4.44 12.43 -1.54
CA ILE A 93 -3.96 12.11 -2.89
C ILE A 93 -4.98 11.23 -3.63
N ALA A 94 -5.45 10.15 -3.00
CA ALA A 94 -6.44 9.24 -3.58
C ALA A 94 -7.71 9.98 -4.00
N LYS A 95 -8.31 10.76 -3.09
CA LYS A 95 -9.54 11.53 -3.37
C LYS A 95 -9.32 12.62 -4.42
N ALA A 96 -8.26 13.41 -4.30
CA ALA A 96 -8.01 14.54 -5.21
C ALA A 96 -7.71 14.08 -6.65
N THR A 97 -7.17 12.87 -6.81
CA THR A 97 -6.87 12.27 -8.13
C THR A 97 -7.97 11.33 -8.65
N GLY A 98 -9.09 11.17 -7.93
CA GLY A 98 -10.12 10.20 -8.32
C GLY A 98 -9.61 8.75 -8.35
N SER A 99 -8.55 8.46 -7.57
CA SER A 99 -7.87 7.17 -7.53
C SER A 99 -8.30 6.38 -6.29
N PRO A 100 -8.57 5.07 -6.39
CA PRO A 100 -8.77 4.22 -5.22
C PRO A 100 -7.45 3.96 -4.47
N PHE A 101 -6.30 4.31 -5.06
CA PHE A 101 -4.97 4.03 -4.54
C PHE A 101 -4.17 5.32 -4.27
N SER A 102 -3.23 5.23 -3.33
CA SER A 102 -2.29 6.31 -3.02
C SER A 102 -0.83 5.88 -3.13
N HIS A 103 -0.57 4.59 -3.24
CA HIS A 103 0.78 4.03 -3.19
C HIS A 103 0.94 2.84 -4.12
N THR A 104 2.14 2.64 -4.64
CA THR A 104 2.49 1.52 -5.51
C THR A 104 3.79 0.86 -5.09
N GLY A 105 3.99 -0.38 -5.52
CA GLY A 105 5.25 -1.11 -5.41
C GLY A 105 5.36 -2.19 -6.47
N ILE A 106 6.57 -2.71 -6.69
CA ILE A 106 6.85 -3.77 -7.65
C ILE A 106 7.21 -5.05 -6.90
N VAL A 107 6.57 -6.16 -7.25
CA VAL A 107 6.79 -7.47 -6.64
C VAL A 107 8.02 -8.13 -7.27
N ALA A 108 8.94 -8.60 -6.42
CA ALA A 108 9.94 -9.61 -6.75
C ALA A 108 9.62 -10.91 -6.00
N VAL A 109 9.94 -12.07 -6.57
CA VAL A 109 9.78 -13.35 -5.85
C VAL A 109 11.16 -13.83 -5.43
N GLU A 110 11.40 -13.82 -4.12
CA GLU A 110 12.69 -14.16 -3.53
C GLU A 110 12.53 -15.35 -2.60
N ASP A 111 13.28 -16.43 -2.85
CA ASP A 111 13.16 -17.71 -2.14
C ASP A 111 11.70 -18.23 -2.09
N GLY A 112 10.97 -18.05 -3.20
CA GLY A 112 9.57 -18.47 -3.33
C GLY A 112 8.56 -17.60 -2.57
N SER A 113 8.99 -16.48 -1.98
CA SER A 113 8.12 -15.53 -1.26
C SER A 113 8.09 -14.17 -1.94
N PRO A 114 6.90 -13.53 -2.08
CA PRO A 114 6.80 -12.21 -2.67
C PRO A 114 7.33 -11.14 -1.72
N VAL A 115 8.20 -10.30 -2.25
CA VAL A 115 8.65 -9.06 -1.61
C VAL A 115 8.32 -7.88 -2.49
N VAL A 116 8.02 -6.74 -1.89
CA VAL A 116 7.65 -5.51 -2.58
C VAL A 116 8.80 -4.54 -2.47
N TYR A 117 9.26 -4.06 -3.63
CA TYR A 117 10.11 -2.88 -3.73
C TYR A 117 9.23 -1.65 -3.91
N ASP A 118 9.34 -0.72 -2.98
CA ASP A 118 8.64 0.56 -3.02
C ASP A 118 9.52 1.69 -2.48
N CYS A 119 8.95 2.89 -2.36
CA CYS A 119 9.63 4.04 -1.76
C CYS A 119 8.66 4.71 -0.78
N SER A 120 9.05 4.80 0.49
CA SER A 120 8.32 5.55 1.53
C SER A 120 9.27 6.50 2.26
N SER A 121 8.86 7.13 3.35
CA SER A 121 9.61 8.20 4.04
C SER A 121 11.10 7.89 4.33
N ALA A 122 11.47 6.61 4.55
CA ALA A 122 12.86 6.17 4.75
C ALA A 122 13.66 5.93 3.44
N GLY A 123 13.10 6.26 2.28
CA GLY A 123 13.67 6.04 0.95
C GLY A 123 13.20 4.75 0.30
N VAL A 124 13.96 4.26 -0.69
CA VAL A 124 13.68 3.00 -1.39
C VAL A 124 13.86 1.81 -0.43
N GLN A 125 12.86 0.94 -0.41
CA GLN A 125 12.71 -0.14 0.56
C GLN A 125 12.37 -1.46 -0.10
N ARG A 126 12.59 -2.54 0.65
CA ARG A 126 12.21 -3.91 0.29
C ARG A 126 11.53 -4.55 1.50
N GLN A 127 10.26 -4.91 1.36
CA GLN A 127 9.46 -5.49 2.44
C GLN A 127 8.82 -6.81 2.00
N PRO A 128 8.65 -7.80 2.89
CA PRO A 128 7.73 -8.91 2.62
C PRO A 128 6.34 -8.37 2.32
N PHE A 129 5.63 -8.99 1.39
CA PHE A 129 4.30 -8.52 0.97
C PHE A 129 3.33 -8.38 2.15
N GLU A 130 3.33 -9.33 3.09
CA GLU A 130 2.48 -9.30 4.28
C GLU A 130 2.78 -8.12 5.22
N VAL A 131 4.01 -7.63 5.23
CA VAL A 131 4.41 -6.43 5.98
C VAL A 131 3.97 -5.19 5.22
N TRP A 132 4.19 -5.16 3.91
CA TRP A 132 3.68 -4.09 3.05
C TRP A 132 2.15 -3.98 3.12
N MET A 133 1.41 -5.05 3.42
CA MET A 133 -0.03 -4.95 3.60
C MET A 133 -0.47 -4.30 4.92
N LEU A 134 0.43 -4.10 5.88
CA LEU A 134 0.07 -3.51 7.18
C LEU A 134 -0.34 -2.04 7.09
N ASP A 135 0.19 -1.28 6.13
CA ASP A 135 -0.25 0.11 5.94
C ASP A 135 -1.46 0.24 4.99
N CYS A 136 -2.07 -0.88 4.56
CA CYS A 136 -3.23 -0.85 3.67
C CYS A 136 -4.54 -0.62 4.46
N VAL A 137 -5.19 0.52 4.23
CA VAL A 137 -6.44 0.94 4.93
C VAL A 137 -7.66 1.04 4.00
N GLY A 138 -7.54 0.54 2.77
CA GLY A 138 -8.63 0.61 1.80
C GLY A 138 -8.42 -0.36 0.64
N ALA A 139 -8.52 0.16 -0.58
CA ALA A 139 -8.44 -0.67 -1.78
C ALA A 139 -7.05 -1.30 -1.96
N LEU A 140 -7.04 -2.54 -2.43
CA LEU A 140 -5.88 -3.27 -2.92
C LEU A 140 -6.09 -3.55 -4.41
N GLY A 141 -5.05 -3.37 -5.21
CA GLY A 141 -5.04 -3.67 -6.63
C GLY A 141 -3.75 -4.36 -7.04
N VAL A 142 -3.84 -5.23 -8.04
CA VAL A 142 -2.69 -5.90 -8.65
C VAL A 142 -2.82 -5.83 -10.15
N LYS A 143 -1.82 -5.24 -10.80
CA LYS A 143 -1.65 -5.25 -12.25
C LYS A 143 -0.44 -6.08 -12.62
N ARG A 144 -0.49 -6.70 -13.80
CA ARG A 144 0.59 -7.50 -14.36
C ARG A 144 0.89 -7.04 -15.77
N LEU A 145 2.15 -7.12 -16.19
CA LEU A 145 2.47 -6.90 -17.60
C LEU A 145 1.76 -7.93 -18.49
N LYS A 146 1.17 -7.43 -19.56
CA LYS A 146 0.63 -8.29 -20.61
C LYS A 146 1.72 -9.22 -21.17
N PRO A 147 1.36 -10.45 -21.60
CA PRO A 147 2.32 -11.48 -22.01
C PRO A 147 3.45 -11.00 -22.93
N GLU A 148 3.14 -10.16 -23.90
CA GLU A 148 4.06 -9.61 -24.90
C GLU A 148 5.18 -8.74 -24.31
N HIS A 149 4.98 -8.18 -23.11
CA HIS A 149 5.94 -7.30 -22.45
C HIS A 149 6.71 -7.97 -21.30
N ARG A 150 6.34 -9.20 -20.91
CA ARG A 150 6.92 -9.88 -19.74
C ARG A 150 8.42 -10.15 -19.84
N ARG A 151 8.98 -10.16 -21.05
CA ARG A 151 10.44 -10.27 -21.28
C ARG A 151 11.25 -9.16 -20.60
N HIS A 152 10.62 -8.02 -20.30
CA HIS A 152 11.27 -6.86 -19.69
C HIS A 152 11.31 -6.93 -18.15
N ILE A 153 10.57 -7.86 -17.52
CA ILE A 153 10.46 -8.00 -16.07
C ILE A 153 11.84 -8.10 -15.38
N PRO A 154 12.81 -8.92 -15.86
CA PRO A 154 14.12 -9.00 -15.21
C PRO A 154 14.84 -7.65 -15.12
N GLY A 155 14.71 -6.81 -16.15
CA GLY A 155 15.31 -5.47 -16.16
C GLY A 155 14.60 -4.49 -15.21
N VAL A 156 13.27 -4.58 -15.11
CA VAL A 156 12.48 -3.83 -14.12
C VAL A 156 12.92 -4.18 -12.70
N ILE A 157 13.02 -5.47 -12.37
CA ILE A 157 13.47 -5.92 -11.05
C ILE A 157 14.92 -5.51 -10.78
N SER A 158 15.80 -5.59 -11.77
CA SER A 158 17.18 -5.13 -11.64
C SER A 158 17.27 -3.64 -11.33
N TYR A 159 16.40 -2.82 -11.91
CA TYR A 159 16.35 -1.38 -11.61
C TYR A 159 15.95 -1.14 -10.15
N CYS A 160 14.90 -1.81 -9.68
CA CYS A 160 14.44 -1.72 -8.28
C CYS A 160 15.56 -2.13 -7.30
N ARG A 161 16.24 -3.25 -7.57
CA ARG A 161 17.38 -3.72 -6.77
C ARG A 161 18.53 -2.72 -6.74
N ALA A 162 18.86 -2.12 -7.89
CA ALA A 162 19.92 -1.12 -7.96
C ALA A 162 19.59 0.13 -7.11
N LYS A 163 18.35 0.66 -7.23
CA LYS A 163 17.90 1.82 -6.45
C LYS A 163 17.81 1.51 -4.96
N PHE A 164 17.44 0.29 -4.61
CA PHE A 164 17.46 -0.23 -3.25
C PHE A 164 18.87 -0.28 -2.66
N GLU A 165 19.85 -0.84 -3.35
CA GLU A 165 21.25 -0.86 -2.87
C GLU A 165 21.86 0.53 -2.80
N GLN A 166 21.50 1.43 -3.73
CA GLN A 166 21.91 2.84 -3.70
C GLN A 166 21.30 3.63 -2.54
N GLN A 167 20.24 3.11 -1.91
CA GLN A 167 19.48 3.81 -0.87
C GLN A 167 19.01 5.19 -1.32
N VAL A 168 18.41 5.25 -2.51
CA VAL A 168 17.84 6.50 -3.03
C VAL A 168 16.79 7.04 -2.04
N PRO A 169 16.89 8.32 -1.64
CA PRO A 169 16.01 8.90 -0.63
C PRO A 169 14.59 9.15 -1.15
N PHE A 170 13.67 9.39 -0.22
CA PHE A 170 12.29 9.73 -0.56
C PHE A 170 12.19 11.19 -1.03
N ASP A 171 11.43 11.40 -2.11
CA ASP A 171 11.15 12.74 -2.58
C ASP A 171 9.88 13.33 -1.95
N TYR A 172 10.07 14.22 -0.98
CA TYR A 172 8.99 14.95 -0.31
C TYR A 172 8.35 16.05 -1.18
N GLY A 173 9.00 16.46 -2.27
CA GLY A 173 8.53 17.51 -3.17
C GLY A 173 7.97 17.00 -4.50
N PHE A 174 8.08 15.71 -4.79
CA PHE A 174 7.60 15.07 -6.03
C PHE A 174 8.20 15.70 -7.32
N HIS A 175 9.50 15.94 -7.32
CA HIS A 175 10.31 16.38 -8.45
C HIS A 175 10.80 15.18 -9.28
N LEU A 176 10.66 15.28 -10.59
CA LEU A 176 11.12 14.24 -11.52
C LEU A 176 12.59 14.46 -11.91
N ASP A 177 13.53 14.38 -10.95
CA ASP A 177 14.97 14.61 -11.18
C ASP A 177 15.90 13.45 -10.77
N ASP A 178 15.33 12.28 -10.46
CA ASP A 178 16.02 11.02 -10.10
C ASP A 178 16.95 11.08 -8.85
N ALA A 179 17.15 12.25 -8.23
CA ALA A 179 17.99 12.41 -7.04
C ALA A 179 17.32 11.84 -5.78
N ALA A 180 15.99 11.91 -5.74
CA ALA A 180 15.12 11.26 -4.80
C ALA A 180 13.94 10.66 -5.59
N LEU A 181 13.23 9.70 -5.02
CA LEU A 181 12.08 9.07 -5.68
C LEU A 181 10.90 9.00 -4.72
N TYR A 182 9.69 9.07 -5.24
CA TYR A 182 8.48 8.60 -4.54
C TYR A 182 7.98 7.27 -5.13
N CYS A 183 7.01 6.64 -4.48
CA CYS A 183 6.58 5.26 -4.79
C CYS A 183 6.20 5.02 -6.26
N VAL A 184 5.40 5.91 -6.84
CA VAL A 184 4.96 5.79 -8.24
C VAL A 184 6.08 6.10 -9.21
N GLU A 185 6.95 7.05 -8.90
CA GLU A 185 8.10 7.37 -9.73
C GLU A 185 9.11 6.22 -9.78
N LEU A 186 9.39 5.56 -8.64
CA LEU A 186 10.19 4.33 -8.63
C LEU A 186 9.57 3.29 -9.58
N THR A 187 8.25 3.14 -9.54
CA THR A 187 7.51 2.22 -10.40
C THR A 187 7.66 2.61 -11.88
N GLU A 188 7.36 3.85 -12.24
CA GLU A 188 7.50 4.35 -13.61
C GLU A 188 8.93 4.26 -14.15
N ASN A 189 9.92 4.74 -13.39
CA ASN A 189 11.30 4.77 -13.84
C ASN A 189 11.84 3.34 -14.01
N ALA A 190 11.39 2.37 -13.22
CA ALA A 190 11.76 0.96 -13.42
C ALA A 190 11.30 0.44 -14.80
N PHE A 191 10.07 0.73 -15.21
CA PHE A 191 9.55 0.31 -16.52
C PHE A 191 10.11 1.16 -17.67
N ARG A 192 10.31 2.46 -17.46
CA ARG A 192 10.92 3.37 -18.43
C ARG A 192 12.38 3.04 -18.71
N SER A 193 13.10 2.52 -17.72
CA SER A 193 14.44 1.96 -17.93
C SER A 193 14.47 0.82 -18.96
N GLN A 194 13.31 0.17 -19.17
CA GLN A 194 13.09 -0.90 -20.14
C GLN A 194 12.35 -0.43 -21.40
N GLY A 195 12.22 0.89 -21.60
CA GLY A 195 11.54 1.47 -22.76
C GLY A 195 10.01 1.43 -22.69
N MET A 196 9.43 1.17 -21.51
CA MET A 196 7.98 1.11 -21.31
C MET A 196 7.52 2.29 -20.43
N ALA A 197 6.80 3.23 -21.01
CA ALA A 197 6.08 4.25 -20.24
C ALA A 197 4.71 3.68 -19.82
N LEU A 198 4.46 3.53 -18.52
CA LEU A 198 3.17 3.00 -18.06
C LEU A 198 2.08 4.07 -18.17
N SER A 199 2.42 5.33 -17.92
CA SER A 199 1.55 6.49 -17.89
C SER A 199 2.29 7.77 -18.27
N GLN A 200 1.55 8.86 -18.50
CA GLN A 200 2.12 10.20 -18.67
C GLN A 200 2.06 10.94 -17.32
N PRO A 201 3.04 11.82 -17.02
CA PRO A 201 2.98 12.62 -15.82
C PRO A 201 1.85 13.65 -15.94
N VAL A 202 1.12 13.87 -14.85
CA VAL A 202 -0.07 14.73 -14.78
C VAL A 202 0.26 15.97 -13.95
N ARG A 203 -0.13 17.15 -14.42
CA ARG A 203 0.03 18.39 -13.65
C ARG A 203 -0.82 18.34 -12.39
N ILE A 204 -0.28 18.80 -11.26
CA ILE A 204 -1.02 18.81 -9.99
C ILE A 204 -2.30 19.61 -10.11
N GLY A 205 -2.27 20.78 -10.76
CA GLY A 205 -3.45 21.62 -10.98
C GLY A 205 -4.56 20.97 -11.79
N ASP A 206 -4.25 19.94 -12.57
CA ASP A 206 -5.18 19.23 -13.46
C ASP A 206 -5.74 17.94 -12.83
N TRP A 207 -5.47 17.70 -11.54
CA TRP A 207 -6.03 16.56 -10.81
C TRP A 207 -7.56 16.61 -10.76
N GLU A 208 -8.18 15.46 -11.08
CA GLU A 208 -9.61 15.29 -11.38
C GLU A 208 -10.56 15.96 -10.38
N HIS A 209 -10.24 15.93 -9.09
CA HIS A 209 -11.09 16.45 -8.02
C HIS A 209 -10.39 17.51 -7.15
N LEU A 210 -9.25 18.06 -7.57
CA LEU A 210 -8.50 19.02 -6.76
C LEU A 210 -9.30 20.29 -6.43
N THR A 211 -10.20 20.71 -7.33
CA THR A 211 -11.11 21.85 -7.14
C THR A 211 -12.10 21.69 -5.98
N SER A 212 -12.26 20.47 -5.47
CA SER A 212 -13.04 20.16 -4.25
C SER A 212 -12.23 20.31 -2.96
N TYR A 213 -10.94 20.60 -3.07
CA TYR A 213 -9.99 20.76 -1.95
C TYR A 213 -9.16 22.06 -2.06
N PRO A 214 -9.75 23.23 -2.36
CA PRO A 214 -8.98 24.45 -2.60
C PRO A 214 -8.15 24.87 -1.39
N LEU A 215 -8.65 24.73 -0.14
CA LEU A 215 -7.88 25.11 1.04
C LEU A 215 -6.69 24.18 1.26
N THR A 216 -6.89 22.88 1.08
CA THR A 216 -5.81 21.90 1.19
C THR A 216 -4.77 22.11 0.09
N ALA A 217 -5.19 22.38 -1.15
CA ALA A 217 -4.29 22.68 -2.26
C ALA A 217 -3.43 23.93 -1.97
N PHE A 218 -4.06 25.02 -1.50
CA PHE A 218 -3.34 26.21 -1.05
C PHE A 218 -2.40 25.90 0.12
N ALA A 219 -2.87 25.18 1.14
CA ALA A 219 -2.07 24.84 2.30
C ALA A 219 -0.82 24.03 1.94
N ILE A 220 -0.92 23.10 0.97
CA ILE A 220 0.25 22.36 0.47
C ILE A 220 1.21 23.32 -0.24
N GLN A 221 0.73 24.17 -1.14
CA GLN A 221 1.58 25.08 -1.91
C GLN A 221 2.31 26.10 -1.01
N TYR A 222 1.65 26.63 0.01
CA TYR A 222 2.26 27.58 0.95
C TYR A 222 3.05 26.89 2.06
N GLY A 223 2.54 25.77 2.59
CA GLY A 223 3.19 25.03 3.67
C GLY A 223 4.51 24.41 3.24
N THR A 224 4.58 23.87 2.03
CA THR A 224 5.83 23.30 1.49
C THR A 224 6.92 24.35 1.26
N ARG A 225 6.58 25.61 1.00
CA ARG A 225 7.57 26.72 0.92
C ARG A 225 8.31 26.97 2.22
N LEU A 226 7.71 26.60 3.35
CA LEU A 226 8.32 26.80 4.67
C LEU A 226 9.24 25.64 5.07
N VAL A 227 9.14 24.50 4.40
CA VAL A 227 9.78 23.24 4.83
C VAL A 227 10.71 22.66 3.76
N LEU A 228 10.39 22.85 2.49
CA LEU A 228 11.13 22.32 1.35
C LEU A 228 11.90 23.44 0.64
N GLU A 229 13.14 23.14 0.22
CA GLU A 229 13.92 24.04 -0.63
C GLU A 229 13.24 24.30 -1.98
N ARG A 230 12.62 23.25 -2.53
CA ARG A 230 11.80 23.31 -3.75
C ARG A 230 10.35 22.98 -3.38
N PRO A 231 9.45 23.97 -3.37
CA PRO A 231 8.07 23.77 -2.92
C PRO A 231 7.22 23.07 -3.98
N ILE A 232 6.16 22.39 -3.52
CA ILE A 232 5.17 21.78 -4.40
C ILE A 232 4.37 22.89 -5.08
N THR A 233 4.27 22.84 -6.41
CA THR A 233 3.49 23.80 -7.22
C THR A 233 2.39 23.10 -8.02
N LEU A 234 1.32 23.82 -8.34
CA LEU A 234 0.24 23.28 -9.18
C LEU A 234 0.69 23.03 -10.64
N GLU A 235 1.74 23.72 -11.09
CA GLU A 235 2.27 23.59 -12.45
C GLU A 235 3.15 22.34 -12.61
N GLN A 236 3.68 21.79 -11.51
CA GLN A 236 4.56 20.63 -11.59
C GLN A 236 3.78 19.37 -11.98
N THR A 237 4.45 18.48 -12.69
CA THR A 237 3.88 17.22 -13.14
C THR A 237 4.36 16.05 -12.29
N VAL A 238 3.47 15.13 -11.97
CA VAL A 238 3.76 13.92 -11.17
C VAL A 238 3.14 12.69 -11.81
N TYR A 239 3.71 11.52 -11.56
CA TYR A 239 3.08 10.24 -11.85
C TYR A 239 2.11 9.88 -10.74
N LEU A 240 0.98 9.27 -11.12
CA LEU A 240 -0.09 8.92 -10.19
C LEU A 240 -0.30 7.40 -10.17
N PRO A 241 -0.66 6.80 -9.01
CA PRO A 241 -1.13 5.41 -8.99
C PRO A 241 -2.30 5.26 -9.97
N GLY A 242 -3.24 6.20 -9.91
CA GLY A 242 -4.21 6.43 -10.95
C GLY A 242 -5.50 5.61 -10.83
N ASN A 243 -6.33 5.76 -11.85
CA ASN A 243 -7.61 5.08 -12.03
C ASN A 243 -7.68 4.51 -13.46
N GLU A 244 -8.86 4.11 -13.93
CA GLU A 244 -9.03 3.52 -15.27
C GLU A 244 -8.72 4.50 -16.43
N HIS A 245 -8.62 5.80 -16.15
CA HIS A 245 -8.45 6.84 -17.16
C HIS A 245 -7.09 7.55 -17.09
N GLN A 246 -6.44 7.58 -15.92
CA GLN A 246 -5.15 8.26 -15.73
C GLN A 246 -4.22 7.49 -14.79
N GLY A 247 -2.91 7.75 -14.90
CA GLY A 247 -1.88 7.15 -14.05
C GLY A 247 -1.56 5.69 -14.41
N VAL A 248 -0.78 5.04 -13.56
CA VAL A 248 -0.21 3.70 -13.82
C VAL A 248 -1.30 2.63 -13.90
N TRP A 249 -2.36 2.73 -13.10
CA TRP A 249 -3.46 1.76 -13.07
C TRP A 249 -4.15 1.59 -14.43
N GLY A 250 -4.39 2.69 -15.14
CA GLY A 250 -5.02 2.72 -16.47
C GLY A 250 -4.08 2.38 -17.63
N SER A 251 -2.85 1.92 -17.34
CA SER A 251 -1.87 1.64 -18.39
C SER A 251 -2.33 0.56 -19.36
N PRO A 252 -2.24 0.77 -20.69
CA PRO A 252 -2.60 -0.23 -21.68
C PRO A 252 -1.60 -1.40 -21.75
N LEU A 253 -0.43 -1.27 -21.11
CA LEU A 253 0.61 -2.31 -21.04
C LEU A 253 0.30 -3.37 -19.98
N LEU A 254 -0.69 -3.10 -19.14
CA LEU A 254 -1.02 -3.90 -17.97
C LEU A 254 -2.37 -4.62 -18.13
N GLU A 255 -2.49 -5.76 -17.47
CA GLU A 255 -3.73 -6.50 -17.24
C GLU A 255 -4.04 -6.56 -15.74
N THR A 256 -5.32 -6.48 -15.38
CA THR A 256 -5.76 -6.56 -13.98
C THR A 256 -5.73 -8.01 -13.52
N VAL A 257 -5.06 -8.27 -12.40
CA VAL A 257 -5.06 -9.57 -11.71
C VAL A 257 -6.01 -9.54 -10.52
N VAL A 258 -6.03 -8.43 -9.78
CA VAL A 258 -6.88 -8.20 -8.60
C VAL A 258 -7.34 -6.73 -8.57
N GLY A 259 -8.61 -6.49 -8.29
CA GLY A 259 -9.13 -5.17 -7.90
C GLY A 259 -9.09 -4.06 -8.98
N PRO A 260 -9.37 -2.80 -8.58
CA PRO A 260 -10.15 -2.50 -7.40
C PRO A 260 -11.57 -3.02 -7.63
N GLU A 261 -12.08 -3.83 -6.72
CA GLU A 261 -13.52 -4.11 -6.77
C GLU A 261 -14.28 -2.81 -6.49
N PRO A 262 -15.41 -2.57 -7.18
CA PRO A 262 -16.26 -1.44 -6.87
C PRO A 262 -16.78 -1.60 -5.44
N LYS A 263 -16.39 -0.70 -4.54
CA LYS A 263 -17.07 -0.59 -3.24
C LYS A 263 -18.41 0.10 -3.50
N GLN A 264 -19.51 -0.59 -3.17
CA GLN A 264 -20.89 -0.11 -3.23
C GLN A 264 -21.01 1.33 -2.73
N ASP A 265 -21.60 2.17 -3.57
CA ASP A 265 -22.26 3.44 -3.26
C ASP A 265 -21.59 4.28 -2.17
N TRP A 266 -20.42 4.84 -2.47
CA TRP A 266 -20.29 6.26 -2.15
C TRP A 266 -21.02 6.97 -3.27
N GLU A 267 -22.08 7.71 -2.94
CA GLU A 267 -22.79 8.59 -3.86
C GLU A 267 -21.75 9.22 -4.78
N ALA A 268 -21.80 8.85 -6.07
CA ALA A 268 -20.97 9.47 -7.08
C ALA A 268 -21.10 10.97 -6.87
N ALA A 269 -20.02 11.60 -6.41
CA ALA A 269 -19.97 13.06 -6.42
C ALA A 269 -20.26 13.44 -7.87
N PRO A 270 -21.23 14.34 -8.11
CA PRO A 270 -21.68 14.63 -9.46
C PRO A 270 -20.48 15.04 -10.31
N SER A 271 -20.41 14.41 -11.48
CA SER A 271 -19.45 14.70 -12.54
C SER A 271 -19.31 16.20 -12.77
N GLN A 272 -18.07 16.66 -12.91
CA GLN A 272 -17.67 17.92 -13.56
C GLN A 272 -18.56 19.14 -13.26
N ASP A 273 -18.76 19.46 -11.98
CA ASP A 273 -18.94 20.87 -11.65
C ASP A 273 -17.53 21.45 -11.49
N SER A 274 -17.06 22.20 -12.48
CA SER A 274 -15.83 23.01 -12.43
C SER A 274 -15.95 24.18 -11.44
N ARG A 275 -16.78 24.03 -10.40
CA ARG A 275 -17.06 25.02 -9.37
C ARG A 275 -16.24 24.66 -8.14
N LEU A 276 -15.52 25.64 -7.63
CA LEU A 276 -14.81 25.52 -6.36
C LEU A 276 -15.78 25.09 -5.26
N SER A 277 -15.43 24.04 -4.53
CA SER A 277 -16.23 23.50 -3.44
C SER A 277 -15.35 23.26 -2.22
N LEU A 278 -15.83 23.65 -1.03
CA LEU A 278 -15.15 23.42 0.25
C LEU A 278 -15.58 22.08 0.90
N ARG A 279 -16.43 21.30 0.24
CA ARG A 279 -16.94 20.03 0.79
C ARG A 279 -15.81 19.05 1.07
N GLY A 280 -14.85 18.92 0.15
CA GLY A 280 -13.71 18.01 0.32
C GLY A 280 -12.81 18.42 1.48
N ASP A 281 -12.49 19.71 1.60
CA ASP A 281 -11.73 20.25 2.73
C ASP A 281 -12.41 20.00 4.07
N LEU A 282 -13.74 20.20 4.16
CA LEU A 282 -14.51 19.93 5.38
C LEU A 282 -14.49 18.45 5.76
N GLU A 283 -14.68 17.55 4.80
CA GLU A 283 -14.60 16.10 5.03
C GLU A 283 -13.21 15.68 5.52
N LEU A 284 -12.16 16.24 4.93
CA LEU A 284 -10.78 15.97 5.33
C LEU A 284 -10.50 16.46 6.75
N ALA A 285 -10.97 17.66 7.10
CA ALA A 285 -10.84 18.24 8.43
C ALA A 285 -11.63 17.46 9.49
N VAL A 286 -12.87 17.06 9.19
CA VAL A 286 -13.69 16.22 10.09
C VAL A 286 -13.03 14.86 10.32
N PHE A 287 -12.47 14.25 9.26
CA PHE A 287 -11.72 13.00 9.40
C PHE A 287 -10.48 13.17 10.27
N ALA A 288 -9.66 14.19 10.00
CA ALA A 288 -8.46 14.48 10.79
C ALA A 288 -8.79 14.73 12.27
N ALA A 289 -9.84 15.52 12.55
CA ALA A 289 -10.33 15.75 13.91
C ALA A 289 -10.88 14.47 14.57
N GLY A 290 -11.57 13.63 13.80
CA GLY A 290 -12.08 12.33 14.26
C GLY A 290 -10.97 11.34 14.62
N GLU A 291 -9.91 11.25 13.81
CA GLU A 291 -8.75 10.40 14.09
C GLU A 291 -7.91 10.94 15.25
N LEU A 292 -7.68 12.27 15.34
CA LEU A 292 -7.06 12.89 16.51
C LEU A 292 -7.84 12.58 17.80
N ARG A 293 -9.17 12.55 17.73
CA ARG A 293 -10.05 12.15 18.84
C ARG A 293 -10.01 10.64 19.14
N ARG A 294 -9.78 9.80 18.13
CA ARG A 294 -9.66 8.33 18.27
C ARG A 294 -8.26 7.88 18.74
N SER A 295 -7.25 8.74 18.66
CA SER A 295 -5.85 8.37 18.93
C SER A 295 -5.45 8.25 20.42
N TYR A 296 -6.37 8.08 21.36
CA TYR A 296 -6.01 7.88 22.79
C TYR A 296 -6.76 6.74 23.51
N ALA A 297 -7.64 5.99 22.84
CA ALA A 297 -8.40 4.92 23.50
C ALA A 297 -8.05 3.49 23.04
N GLU A 298 -7.57 3.25 21.81
CA GLU A 298 -7.62 1.89 21.23
C GLU A 298 -6.44 1.48 20.32
N LEU A 299 -5.23 2.00 20.57
CA LEU A 299 -4.03 1.55 19.85
C LEU A 299 -3.76 0.01 19.92
N PRO A 300 -4.17 -0.75 20.96
CA PRO A 300 -4.00 -2.21 20.96
C PRO A 300 -5.08 -3.00 20.19
N VAL A 301 -6.21 -2.40 19.81
CA VAL A 301 -7.42 -3.16 19.36
C VAL A 301 -7.57 -3.20 17.83
N ARG A 302 -6.96 -2.26 17.09
CA ARG A 302 -7.08 -2.18 15.61
C ARG A 302 -6.37 -3.31 14.85
N LEU A 303 -5.49 -4.07 15.48
CA LEU A 303 -4.64 -5.08 14.81
C LEU A 303 -5.40 -6.33 14.31
N VAL A 304 -6.66 -6.53 14.73
CA VAL A 304 -7.44 -7.74 14.40
C VAL A 304 -8.77 -7.44 13.69
N CYS A 305 -9.41 -6.30 13.93
CA CYS A 305 -10.79 -6.08 13.46
C CYS A 305 -10.90 -5.48 12.05
N ASP A 306 -9.94 -4.68 11.58
CA ASP A 306 -10.09 -3.98 10.28
C ASP A 306 -9.61 -4.80 9.07
N LEU A 307 -8.73 -5.79 9.29
CA LEU A 307 -8.45 -6.84 8.30
C LEU A 307 -9.66 -7.73 8.01
N VAL A 308 -10.67 -7.74 8.90
CA VAL A 308 -11.94 -8.48 8.77
C VAL A 308 -13.01 -7.65 8.03
N GLN A 309 -12.77 -6.35 7.79
CA GLN A 309 -13.72 -5.46 7.11
C GLN A 309 -13.49 -5.30 5.60
N VAL A 310 -12.46 -5.94 5.04
CA VAL A 310 -12.32 -6.10 3.59
C VAL A 310 -13.19 -7.30 3.18
N PRO A 311 -14.28 -7.10 2.39
CA PRO A 311 -15.23 -8.17 2.08
C PRO A 311 -14.57 -9.40 1.43
N GLN A 312 -13.54 -9.22 0.59
CA GLN A 312 -12.85 -10.34 -0.06
C GLN A 312 -11.93 -11.11 0.89
N VAL A 313 -11.30 -10.44 1.87
CA VAL A 313 -10.57 -11.15 2.94
C VAL A 313 -11.58 -11.92 3.79
N ARG A 314 -12.77 -11.34 4.03
CA ARG A 314 -13.84 -11.99 4.79
C ARG A 314 -14.43 -13.23 4.10
N GLU A 315 -14.63 -13.22 2.78
CA GLU A 315 -15.06 -14.41 2.03
C GLU A 315 -13.96 -15.48 1.91
N LEU A 316 -12.69 -15.08 1.87
CA LEU A 316 -11.54 -15.99 1.92
C LEU A 316 -11.21 -16.49 3.35
N LEU A 317 -11.75 -15.85 4.39
CA LEU A 317 -11.63 -16.23 5.81
C LEU A 317 -12.69 -17.25 6.26
N VAL A 318 -13.75 -17.47 5.47
CA VAL A 318 -14.75 -18.51 5.72
C VAL A 318 -14.30 -19.78 5.01
N ASP A 319 -13.55 -20.59 5.75
CA ASP A 319 -13.05 -21.91 5.38
C ASP A 319 -14.11 -22.76 4.63
N ARG A 320 -13.87 -23.05 3.34
CA ARG A 320 -14.41 -24.27 2.72
C ARG A 320 -13.46 -25.40 3.11
N GLY A 321 -13.71 -25.96 4.30
CA GLY A 321 -13.06 -27.19 4.74
C GLY A 321 -13.22 -28.30 3.70
N PRO A 322 -12.26 -29.24 3.62
CA PRO A 322 -12.21 -30.25 2.57
C PRO A 322 -13.36 -31.26 2.76
N SER A 323 -14.31 -31.29 1.84
CA SER A 323 -15.15 -32.48 1.68
C SER A 323 -14.32 -33.55 0.95
N GLU A 324 -13.70 -34.43 1.73
CA GLU A 324 -12.98 -35.61 1.24
C GLU A 324 -13.86 -36.53 0.37
N PRO A 325 -13.23 -37.33 -0.52
CA PRO A 325 -13.92 -38.20 -1.46
C PRO A 325 -14.18 -39.57 -0.85
N ASN A 326 -15.45 -39.97 -0.64
CA ASN A 326 -15.74 -41.35 -0.22
C ASN A 326 -16.12 -42.27 -1.40
N ARG A 327 -15.07 -42.95 -1.86
CA ARG A 327 -15.02 -44.10 -2.76
C ARG A 327 -15.62 -45.34 -2.07
N LYS A 328 -16.87 -45.69 -2.36
CA LYS A 328 -17.40 -47.04 -2.06
C LYS A 328 -17.18 -47.97 -3.25
N ASN A 329 -16.09 -48.72 -3.22
CA ASN A 329 -15.99 -50.02 -3.88
C ASN A 329 -15.74 -51.10 -2.83
N ARG A 330 -16.62 -52.11 -2.86
CA ARG A 330 -16.62 -53.38 -2.11
C ARG A 330 -15.31 -54.18 -2.36
N PRO A 331 -14.90 -55.11 -1.46
CA PRO A 331 -15.47 -56.47 -1.54
C PRO A 331 -15.63 -57.27 -0.21
N LEU A 332 -16.66 -58.13 -0.26
CA LEU A 332 -16.83 -59.53 0.22
C LEU A 332 -16.13 -60.05 1.50
N THR A 333 -16.97 -60.43 2.47
CA THR A 333 -16.97 -61.74 3.18
C THR A 333 -18.37 -61.90 3.84
N ARG A 334 -19.27 -62.71 3.28
CA ARG A 334 -19.54 -64.13 3.57
C ARG A 334 -19.95 -64.41 5.02
N GLU A 335 -21.26 -64.40 5.27
CA GLU A 335 -21.87 -65.24 6.31
C GLU A 335 -23.15 -65.90 5.80
N ARG A 336 -23.20 -67.22 5.99
CA ARG A 336 -24.34 -68.10 5.77
C ARG A 336 -25.28 -68.04 6.98
N LYS A 337 -26.59 -68.06 6.73
CA LYS A 337 -27.65 -68.82 7.43
C LYS A 337 -28.95 -68.49 6.70
N GLY A 338 -29.53 -69.43 5.94
CA GLY A 338 -30.73 -70.20 6.35
C GLY A 338 -31.98 -69.35 6.12
N VAL A 339 -33.00 -69.74 5.35
CA VAL A 339 -33.90 -70.87 5.57
C VAL A 339 -34.98 -70.88 4.46
N MET A 340 -35.31 -72.08 3.97
CA MET A 340 -36.57 -72.65 3.45
C MET A 340 -37.56 -71.93 2.50
N THR A 341 -38.02 -72.76 1.54
CA THR A 341 -39.38 -72.90 0.95
C THR A 341 -39.92 -71.76 0.09
N GLU A 342 -40.48 -71.96 -1.10
CA GLU A 342 -41.03 -73.11 -1.83
C GLU A 342 -40.71 -72.98 -3.32
#